data_AF-A0A6L9ZZQ4-F1
#
_entry.id   AF-A0A6L9ZZQ4-F1
#
_cell.length_a   1.000
_cell.length_b   1.000
_cell.length_c   1.000
_cell.angle_alpha   90.00
_cell.angle_beta   90.00
_cell.angle_gamma   90.00
#
_symmetry.space_group_name_H-M   'P 1'
#
loop_
_entity.id
_entity.type
_entity.pdbx_description
1 polymer ?
#
loop_
_entity_poly.entity_id
_entity_poly.type
_entity_poly.pdbx_seq_one_letter_code
_entity_poly.pdbx_strand_id
1 'polypeptide(L)' 'MVQNPFVGTWRLVSFELKDINGEVTYPYGKDTIGYLMYAEDRYI' A
#
# COMPACT_ATOMS: atom_id res chain seq x y z
N MET A 1 21.99 -15.07 7.42
CA MET A 1 20.97 -14.06 7.78
C MET A 1 19.96 -14.01 6.64
N VAL A 2 18.68 -14.32 6.92
CA VAL A 2 17.62 -14.17 5.91
C VAL A 2 17.18 -12.71 5.97
N GLN A 3 17.44 -11.94 4.91
CA GLN A 3 16.89 -10.59 4.78
C GLN A 3 15.39 -10.71 4.54
N ASN A 4 14.59 -9.96 5.29
CA ASN A 4 13.16 -9.90 5.04
C ASN A 4 12.90 -9.07 3.77
N PRO A 5 12.42 -9.68 2.67
CA PRO A 5 12.24 -8.98 1.39
C PRO A 5 11.14 -7.92 1.43
N PHE A 6 10.34 -7.86 2.50
CA PHE A 6 9.28 -6.88 2.67
C PHE A 6 9.77 -5.57 3.31
N VAL A 7 10.92 -5.57 3.99
CA VAL A 7 11.48 -4.38 4.64
C VAL A 7 11.88 -3.34 3.59
N GLY A 8 11.37 -2.13 3.73
CA GLY A 8 11.62 -1.03 2.79
C GLY A 8 10.43 -0.09 2.62
N THR A 9 10.56 0.82 1.65
CA THR A 9 9.50 1.75 1.25
C THR A 9 8.90 1.33 -0.08
N TRP A 10 7.58 1.19 -0.11
CA TRP A 10 6.80 0.73 -1.24
C TRP A 10 5.97 1.89 -1.78
N ARG A 11 6.04 2.12 -3.09
CA ARG A 11 5.18 3.09 -3.77
C ARG A 11 3.85 2.45 -4.11
N LEU A 12 2.76 3.15 -3.80
CA LEU A 12 1.41 2.79 -4.21
C LEU A 12 1.33 2.76 -5.75
N VAL A 13 0.80 1.67 -6.29
CA VAL A 13 0.58 1.53 -7.74
C VAL A 13 -0.86 1.91 -8.10
N SER A 14 -1.83 1.46 -7.31
CA SER A 14 -3.25 1.81 -7.45
C SER A 14 -3.98 1.65 -6.12
N PHE A 15 -5.08 2.39 -5.95
CA PHE A 15 -6.02 2.21 -4.84
C PHE A 15 -7.44 2.33 -5.37
N GLU A 16 -8.24 1.29 -5.14
CA GLU A 16 -9.63 1.23 -5.53
C GLU A 16 -10.48 0.63 -4.40
N LEU A 17 -11.71 1.11 -4.27
CA LEU A 17 -12.73 0.49 -3.44
C LEU A 17 -13.74 -0.19 -4.34
N LYS A 18 -14.05 -1.45 -4.02
CA LYS A 18 -15.10 -2.20 -4.69
C LYS A 18 -16.21 -2.49 -3.69
N ASP A 19 -17.42 -2.04 -3.99
CA ASP A 19 -18.59 -2.31 -3.15
C ASP A 19 -19.15 -3.72 -3.38
N ILE A 20 -20.20 -4.07 -2.63
CA ILE A 20 -20.87 -5.37 -2.74
C ILE A 20 -21.55 -5.59 -4.11
N ASN A 21 -21.91 -4.51 -4.79
CA ASN A 21 -22.51 -4.55 -6.12
C ASN A 21 -21.45 -4.61 -7.24
N GLY A 22 -20.18 -4.47 -6.88
CA GLY A 22 -19.05 -4.47 -7.80
C GLY A 22 -18.71 -3.11 -8.40
N GLU A 23 -19.31 -2.03 -7.90
CA GLU A 23 -18.96 -0.67 -8.29
C GLU A 23 -17.57 -0.32 -7.77
N VAL A 24 -16.72 0.17 -8.68
CA VAL A 24 -15.35 0.57 -8.37
C VAL A 24 -15.27 2.07 -8.23
N THR A 25 -14.78 2.53 -7.09
CA THR A 25 -14.56 3.95 -6.80
C THR A 25 -13.11 4.23 -6.43
N TYR A 26 -12.67 5.45 -6.74
CA TYR A 26 -11.32 5.93 -6.51
C TYR A 26 -11.39 7.10 -5.51
N PRO A 27 -11.49 6.85 -4.20
CA PRO A 27 -11.75 7.90 -3.22
C PRO A 27 -10.65 8.97 -3.17
N TYR A 28 -9.43 8.61 -3.56
CA TYR A 28 -8.27 9.51 -3.64
C TYR A 28 -7.93 9.93 -5.07
N GLY A 29 -8.81 9.64 -6.04
CA GLY A 29 -8.55 9.81 -7.46
C GLY A 29 -7.78 8.62 -8.07
N LYS A 30 -7.77 8.56 -9.42
CA LYS A 30 -7.16 7.45 -10.17
C LYS A 30 -5.63 7.47 -10.12
N ASP A 31 -5.02 8.64 -9.94
CA ASP A 31 -3.58 8.86 -9.98
C ASP A 31 -3.02 9.24 -8.59
N THR A 32 -3.57 8.65 -7.52
CA THR A 32 -3.13 8.95 -6.15
C THR A 32 -1.69 8.52 -5.88
N ILE A 33 -0.96 9.34 -5.11
CA ILE A 33 0.39 9.02 -4.64
C ILE A 33 0.30 8.53 -3.21
N GLY A 34 0.92 7.39 -2.93
CA GLY A 34 0.98 6.81 -1.59
C GLY A 34 2.28 6.04 -1.37
N TYR A 35 2.66 5.91 -0.10
CA TYR A 35 3.84 5.15 0.31
C TYR A 35 3.51 4.29 1.52
N LEU A 36 4.00 3.05 1.53
CA LEU A 36 3.92 2.12 2.66
C LEU A 36 5.34 1.77 3.11
N MET A 37 5.60 1.87 4.41
CA MET A 37 6.91 1.56 4.97
C MET A 37 6.80 0.34 5.89
N TYR A 38 7.59 -0.68 5.59
CA TYR A 38 7.83 -1.80 6.50
C TYR A 38 9.21 -1.63 7.10
N ALA A 39 9.24 -1.35 8.40
CA ALA A 39 10.47 -1.41 9.17
C ALA A 39 10.76 -2.86 9.57
N GLU A 40 12.03 -3.23 9.55
CA GLU A 40 12.52 -4.41 10.27
C GLU A 40 12.36 -4.06 11.75
N ASP A 41 11.37 -4.63 12.42
CA ASP A 41 11.00 -4.26 13.79
C ASP A 41 12.23 -4.02 14.69
N ARG A 42 12.40 -2.76 15.08
CA ARG A 42 12.92 -2.34 16.38
C ARG A 42 12.13 -1.11 16.80
N TYR A 43 10.88 -1.31 17.21
CA TYR A 43 10.32 -0.41 18.22
C TYR A 43 11.26 -0.47 19.44
N ILE A 44 11.99 0.63 19.69
CA ILE A 44 12.56 0.95 21.01
C ILE A 44 11.76 2.14 21.54
#